data_AF-A0A975I4N2-F1
#
_entry.id   AF-A0A975I4N2-F1
#
_cell.length_a   1.000
_cell.length_b   1.000
_cell.length_c   1.000
_cell.angle_alpha   90.00
_cell.angle_beta   90.00
_cell.angle_gamma   90.00
#
_symmetry.space_group_name_H-M   'P 1'
#
loop_
_entity.id
_entity.type
_entity.pdbx_description
1 polymer ?
#
loop_
_entity_poly.entity_id
_entity_poly.type
_entity_poly.pdbx_seq_one_letter_code
_entity_poly.pdbx_strand_id
1 'polypeptide(L)'
;MGDMPGGDDGSIGGISEVPNPDAKMAKASGKSLDQLQRGHVVYMLNCGQCHEYPLPENVDIMDWEDAMPKMIGHAGLPSSDETAVLAYVKAVKKSKGQEF
;
A
#
# COMPACT_ATOMS: atom_id res chain seq x y z
N MET A 1 38.58 -2.67 0.82
CA MET A 1 37.80 -2.67 2.06
C MET A 1 37.29 -1.27 2.29
N GLY A 2 35.99 -1.09 2.34
CA GLY A 2 35.34 0.16 2.70
C GLY A 2 34.08 -0.21 3.45
N ASP A 3 34.23 -0.46 4.75
CA ASP A 3 33.14 -0.66 5.68
C ASP A 3 32.18 0.53 5.59
N MET A 4 30.94 0.27 5.18
CA MET A 4 29.83 1.18 5.44
C MET A 4 29.14 0.76 6.73
N PRO A 5 29.38 1.45 7.85
CA PRO A 5 28.47 1.41 8.99
C PRO A 5 27.33 2.41 8.75
N GLY A 6 26.12 2.01 9.07
CA GLY A 6 24.92 2.83 8.97
C GLY A 6 23.76 1.90 8.72
N GLY A 7 23.28 1.20 9.75
CA GLY A 7 22.56 1.85 10.84
C GLY A 7 21.11 1.54 10.55
N ASP A 8 20.59 0.54 11.24
CA ASP A 8 19.17 0.45 11.58
C ASP A 8 18.77 1.83 12.12
N ASP A 9 18.08 2.60 11.27
CA ASP A 9 17.66 3.97 11.54
C ASP A 9 16.23 4.04 12.11
N GLY A 10 15.69 2.92 12.59
CA GLY A 10 14.43 2.90 13.30
C GLY A 10 13.22 3.23 12.41
N SER A 11 12.59 2.19 11.89
CA SER A 11 11.21 2.19 11.38
C SER A 11 10.93 3.00 10.10
N ILE A 12 11.85 3.00 9.13
CA ILE A 12 11.45 3.36 7.76
C ILE A 12 10.67 2.19 7.18
N GLY A 13 9.35 2.37 7.10
CA GLY A 13 8.44 1.43 6.47
C GLY A 13 8.85 1.11 5.05
N GLY A 14 9.59 0.02 4.89
CA GLY A 14 10.17 -0.36 3.61
C GLY A 14 9.15 -1.01 2.69
N ILE A 15 9.45 -1.02 1.39
CA ILE A 15 8.75 -1.85 0.40
C ILE A 15 8.64 -3.34 0.81
N SER A 16 9.50 -3.80 1.72
CA SER A 16 9.49 -5.14 2.32
C SER A 16 8.38 -5.37 3.35
N GLU A 17 7.73 -4.31 3.85
CA GLU A 17 6.75 -4.40 4.94
C GLU A 17 5.31 -4.62 4.47
N VAL A 18 5.11 -4.54 3.15
CA VAL A 18 3.82 -4.82 2.52
C VAL A 18 3.87 -6.12 1.72
N PRO A 19 2.89 -7.02 1.89
CA PRO A 19 2.92 -8.33 1.25
C PRO A 19 2.55 -8.26 -0.23
N ASN A 20 3.22 -9.06 -1.05
CA ASN A 20 2.77 -9.32 -2.42
C ASN A 20 1.35 -9.92 -2.40
N PRO A 21 0.42 -9.46 -3.25
CA PRO A 21 -0.90 -10.05 -3.38
C PRO A 21 -0.85 -11.53 -3.75
N ASP A 22 -1.61 -12.34 -3.03
CA ASP A 22 -1.78 -13.76 -3.30
C ASP A 22 -3.27 -14.19 -3.30
N ALA A 23 -3.52 -15.45 -3.64
CA ALA A 23 -4.88 -16.01 -3.66
C ALA A 23 -5.56 -15.99 -2.29
N LYS A 24 -4.79 -16.05 -1.19
CA LYS A 24 -5.33 -16.01 0.18
C LYS A 24 -5.82 -14.60 0.51
N MET A 25 -5.05 -13.57 0.16
CA MET A 25 -5.44 -12.16 0.30
C MET A 25 -6.67 -11.84 -0.56
N ALA A 26 -6.72 -12.33 -1.80
CA ALA A 26 -7.89 -12.18 -2.68
C ALA A 26 -9.15 -12.76 -2.03
N LYS A 27 -9.05 -14.00 -1.53
CA LYS A 27 -10.16 -14.67 -0.83
C LYS A 27 -10.58 -13.93 0.44
N ALA A 28 -9.63 -13.48 1.26
CA ALA A 28 -9.93 -12.78 2.52
C ALA A 28 -10.53 -11.38 2.31
N SER A 29 -10.13 -10.68 1.25
CA SER A 29 -10.60 -9.34 0.93
C SER A 29 -11.90 -9.32 0.12
N GLY A 30 -12.26 -10.44 -0.53
CA GLY A 30 -13.38 -10.51 -1.47
C GLY A 30 -13.10 -9.76 -2.78
N LYS A 31 -11.82 -9.53 -3.12
CA LYS A 31 -11.37 -8.84 -4.33
C LYS A 31 -10.66 -9.83 -5.26
N SER A 32 -10.62 -9.53 -6.56
CA SER A 32 -9.88 -10.36 -7.51
C SER A 32 -8.37 -10.19 -7.28
N LEU A 33 -7.60 -11.24 -7.58
CA LEU A 33 -6.14 -11.18 -7.50
C LEU A 33 -5.58 -10.08 -8.41
N ASP A 34 -6.10 -9.96 -9.63
CA ASP A 34 -5.68 -8.94 -10.60
C ASP A 34 -5.87 -7.51 -10.07
N GLN A 35 -6.99 -7.26 -9.37
CA GLN A 35 -7.24 -5.95 -8.77
C GLN A 35 -6.23 -5.65 -7.65
N LEU A 36 -5.94 -6.65 -6.80
CA LEU A 36 -4.95 -6.48 -5.74
C LEU A 36 -3.54 -6.30 -6.31
N GLN A 37 -3.19 -7.03 -7.36
CA GLN A 37 -1.91 -6.87 -8.07
C GLN A 37 -1.77 -5.49 -8.68
N ARG A 38 -2.82 -4.96 -9.33
CA ARG A 38 -2.82 -3.59 -9.84
C ARG A 38 -2.62 -2.58 -8.72
N GLY A 39 -3.37 -2.73 -7.62
CA GLY A 39 -3.28 -1.85 -6.46
C GLY A 39 -1.88 -1.87 -5.83
N HIS A 40 -1.31 -3.06 -5.68
CA HIS A 40 0.05 -3.23 -5.20
C HIS A 40 1.06 -2.51 -6.11
N VAL A 41 1.01 -2.72 -7.43
CA VAL A 41 1.95 -2.07 -8.36
C VAL A 41 1.87 -0.55 -8.25
N VAL A 42 0.67 0.03 -8.22
CA VAL A 42 0.50 1.49 -8.06
C VAL A 42 1.03 1.94 -6.70
N TYR A 43 0.67 1.22 -5.64
CA TYR A 43 1.12 1.51 -4.28
C TYR A 43 2.65 1.52 -4.18
N MET A 44 3.34 0.54 -4.75
CA MET A 44 4.81 0.44 -4.73
C MET A 44 5.51 1.52 -5.55
N LEU A 45 4.97 1.82 -6.74
CA LEU A 45 5.70 2.65 -7.71
C LEU A 45 5.34 4.14 -7.64
N ASN A 46 4.15 4.49 -7.14
CA ASN A 46 3.62 5.85 -7.22
C ASN A 46 3.46 6.52 -5.85
N CYS A 47 3.06 5.81 -4.80
CA CYS A 47 2.70 6.44 -3.51
C CYS A 47 3.90 7.04 -2.74
N GLY A 48 5.14 6.63 -3.06
CA GLY A 48 6.36 7.19 -2.47
C GLY A 48 7.08 8.25 -3.32
N GLN A 49 6.50 8.67 -4.44
CA GLN A 49 7.18 9.60 -5.36
C GLN A 49 7.18 11.06 -4.88
N CYS A 50 6.18 11.47 -4.11
CA CYS A 50 5.96 12.87 -3.73
C CYS A 50 6.18 13.15 -2.24
N HIS A 51 6.02 12.15 -1.38
CA HIS A 51 6.19 12.24 0.06
C HIS A 51 6.54 10.86 0.64
N GLU A 52 6.77 10.81 1.95
CA GLU A 52 7.04 9.56 2.66
C GLU A 52 5.94 8.52 2.44
N TYR A 53 6.36 7.26 2.42
CA TYR A 53 5.54 6.12 2.11
C TYR A 53 4.61 5.75 3.28
N PRO A 54 3.28 5.90 3.15
CA PRO A 54 2.37 5.54 4.23
C PRO A 54 2.18 4.02 4.26
N LEU A 55 2.64 3.37 5.32
CA LEU A 55 2.37 1.95 5.54
C LEU A 55 0.87 1.71 5.79
N PRO A 56 0.25 0.67 5.19
CA PRO A 56 -1.19 0.45 5.30
C PRO A 56 -1.64 0.27 6.74
N GLU A 57 -0.80 -0.27 7.60
CA GLU A 57 -1.09 -0.51 9.02
C GLU A 57 -1.07 0.74 9.89
N ASN A 58 -0.34 1.79 9.49
CA ASN A 58 -0.14 2.98 10.30
C ASN A 58 -1.22 4.05 10.10
N VAL A 59 -2.09 3.88 9.11
CA VAL A 59 -3.12 4.85 8.72
C VAL A 59 -4.50 4.18 8.83
N ASP A 60 -5.48 4.91 9.37
CA ASP A 60 -6.87 4.41 9.47
C ASP A 60 -7.49 4.22 8.07
N ILE A 61 -8.45 3.30 7.95
CA ILE A 61 -9.07 3.09 6.64
C ILE A 61 -9.88 4.30 6.16
N MET A 62 -10.50 5.05 7.06
CA MET A 62 -11.26 6.25 6.71
C MET A 62 -10.32 7.34 6.18
N ASP A 63 -9.14 7.48 6.77
CA ASP A 63 -8.12 8.42 6.29
C ASP A 63 -7.59 8.03 4.91
N TRP A 64 -7.38 6.72 4.68
CA TRP A 64 -7.06 6.20 3.35
C TRP A 64 -8.14 6.54 2.32
N GLU A 65 -9.41 6.36 2.66
CA GLU A 65 -10.55 6.63 1.76
C GLU A 65 -10.72 8.12 1.45
N ASP A 66 -10.51 9.01 2.43
CA ASP A 66 -10.56 10.46 2.19
C ASP A 66 -9.36 10.98 1.38
N ALA A 67 -8.16 10.43 1.64
CA ALA A 67 -6.93 10.91 1.01
C ALA A 67 -6.76 10.38 -0.43
N MET A 68 -7.16 9.13 -0.71
CA MET A 68 -6.88 8.49 -2.00
C MET A 68 -7.32 9.29 -3.23
N PRO A 69 -8.57 9.81 -3.33
CA PRO A 69 -8.98 10.55 -4.53
C PRO A 69 -8.13 11.80 -4.76
N LYS A 70 -7.69 12.47 -3.68
CA LYS A 70 -6.80 13.64 -3.75
C LYS A 70 -5.42 13.23 -4.25
N MET A 71 -4.86 12.15 -3.71
CA MET A 71 -3.51 11.68 -4.05
C MET A 71 -3.43 11.14 -5.47
N ILE A 72 -4.43 10.35 -5.91
CA ILE A 72 -4.53 9.84 -7.28
C ILE A 72 -4.64 11.01 -8.27
N GLY A 73 -5.43 12.03 -7.95
CA GLY A 73 -5.53 13.25 -8.75
C GLY A 73 -4.22 14.02 -8.84
N HIS A 74 -3.53 14.23 -7.72
CA HIS A 74 -2.22 14.90 -7.69
C HIS A 74 -1.13 14.10 -8.43
N ALA A 75 -1.19 12.77 -8.38
CA ALA A 75 -0.26 11.88 -9.07
C ALA A 75 -0.58 11.71 -10.58
N GLY A 76 -1.70 12.27 -11.06
CA GLY A 76 -2.13 12.12 -12.45
C GLY A 76 -2.54 10.69 -12.82
N LEU A 77 -3.00 9.90 -11.85
CA LEU A 77 -3.42 8.51 -12.04
C LEU A 77 -4.94 8.41 -12.31
N PRO A 78 -5.39 7.39 -13.06
CA PRO A 78 -6.82 7.17 -13.30
C PRO A 78 -7.56 6.72 -12.03
N SER A 79 -8.86 7.02 -11.93
CA SER A 79 -9.71 6.60 -10.79
C SER A 79 -9.84 5.08 -10.62
N SER A 80 -9.54 4.29 -11.66
CA SER A 80 -9.42 2.83 -11.52
C SER A 80 -8.29 2.43 -10.58
N ASP A 81 -7.22 3.22 -10.52
CA ASP A 81 -6.08 2.97 -9.63
C ASP A 81 -6.42 3.32 -8.18
N GLU A 82 -7.23 4.34 -7.94
CA GLU A 82 -7.80 4.63 -6.61
C GLU A 82 -8.47 3.38 -6.03
N THR A 83 -9.38 2.80 -6.81
CA THR A 83 -10.14 1.62 -6.39
C THR A 83 -9.22 0.41 -6.18
N ALA A 84 -8.18 0.27 -7.00
CA ALA A 84 -7.21 -0.81 -6.89
C ALA A 84 -6.32 -0.66 -5.64
N VAL A 85 -5.78 0.53 -5.39
CA VAL A 85 -4.94 0.81 -4.21
C VAL A 85 -5.75 0.65 -2.93
N LEU A 86 -6.96 1.18 -2.85
CA LEU A 86 -7.83 1.00 -1.67
C LEU A 86 -8.14 -0.49 -1.44
N ALA A 87 -8.43 -1.25 -2.50
CA ALA A 87 -8.63 -2.70 -2.39
C ALA A 87 -7.38 -3.40 -1.82
N TYR A 88 -6.20 -3.02 -2.29
CA TYR A 88 -4.93 -3.56 -1.82
C TYR A 88 -4.64 -3.20 -0.35
N VAL A 89 -4.70 -1.93 0.03
CA VAL A 89 -4.49 -1.45 1.41
C VAL A 89 -5.40 -2.18 2.40
N LYS A 90 -6.69 -2.31 2.05
CA LYS A 90 -7.67 -3.08 2.84
C LYS A 90 -7.30 -4.54 2.97
N ALA A 91 -6.84 -5.17 1.89
CA ALA A 91 -6.40 -6.56 1.90
C ALA A 91 -5.16 -6.77 2.77
N VAL A 92 -4.19 -5.85 2.73
CA VAL A 92 -3.00 -5.88 3.61
C VAL A 92 -3.43 -5.81 5.07
N LYS A 93 -4.24 -4.82 5.45
CA LYS A 93 -4.76 -4.68 6.81
C LYS A 93 -5.45 -5.96 7.31
N LYS A 94 -6.38 -6.51 6.51
CA LYS A 94 -7.05 -7.79 6.82
C LYS A 94 -6.08 -8.96 6.95
N SER A 95 -5.07 -9.04 6.08
CA SER A 95 -4.07 -10.12 6.12
C SER A 95 -3.22 -10.09 7.40
N LYS A 96 -3.06 -8.91 7.99
CA LYS A 96 -2.39 -8.68 9.28
C LYS A 96 -3.34 -8.72 10.49
N GLY A 97 -4.62 -9.08 10.28
CA GLY A 97 -5.61 -9.24 11.35
C GLY A 97 -6.24 -7.94 11.85
N GLN A 98 -6.11 -6.84 11.11
CA GLN A 98 -6.80 -5.58 11.42
C GLN A 98 -8.21 -5.60 10.84
N GLU A 99 -9.20 -5.33 11.68
CA GLU A 99 -10.60 -5.20 11.31
C GLU A 99 -11.02 -3.73 11.25
N PHE A 100 -11.94 -3.42 10.33
CA PHE A 100 -12.50 -2.10 10.09
C PHE A 100 -13.82 -2.23 9.31
#